data_AF-A0A965UKK7-F1
#
_entry.id   AF-A0A965UKK7-F1
#
_cell.length_a   1.000
_cell.length_b   1.000
_cell.length_c   1.000
_cell.angle_alpha   90.00
_cell.angle_beta   90.00
_cell.angle_gamma   90.00
#
_symmetry.space_group_name_H-M   'P 1'
#
loop_
_entity.id
_entity.type
_entity.pdbx_description
1 polymer ?
#
loop_
_entity_poly.entity_id
_entity_poly.type
_entity_poly.pdbx_seq_one_letter_code
_entity_poly.pdbx_strand_id
1 'polypeptide(L)'
;MELICGDKFQQLADISILIDNEDNYRSGIIQNQLKNINTNLHIFNNDNKNYIPDSIKYAKKIFVYTDILNFFFKNILPFIQTKFILISHNSDLGVSSEYERFLNSDKIIKWYCQNAAFNHEKLIPIPIGIANKQWEHGNEEIFKKNYNDFKDKNKAFGCFNITTNSSFRTRIWEICSQSKICDMYSKLDFQTFVKIMSKYKYTLCPIGNPVAGSAGDNHKVYESLYVNSIPIVFENQKIIYDNIYKYLPVIFAQDVNILSDEIKLEEEFLKIKEKSKEKIDFNYWKNIINNNL
;
A
#
# COMPACT_ATOMS: atom_id res chain seq x y z
N MET A 1 0.29 -14.92 10.81
CA MET A 1 0.41 -14.01 9.66
C MET A 1 1.00 -12.71 10.16
N GLU A 2 2.09 -12.27 9.54
CA GLU A 2 2.70 -10.97 9.86
C GLU A 2 2.05 -9.88 8.99
N LEU A 3 1.49 -8.82 9.60
CA LEU A 3 0.81 -7.77 8.84
C LEU A 3 1.81 -6.97 8.01
N ILE A 4 1.42 -6.55 6.81
CA ILE A 4 2.24 -5.73 5.94
C ILE A 4 2.10 -4.27 6.35
N CYS A 5 3.24 -3.59 6.49
CA CYS A 5 3.32 -2.14 6.53
C CYS A 5 4.66 -1.70 5.95
N GLY A 6 4.77 -0.43 5.60
CA GLY A 6 5.96 0.09 4.95
C GLY A 6 7.22 0.12 5.83
N ASP A 7 7.06 0.28 7.14
CA ASP A 7 8.16 0.18 8.12
C ASP A 7 8.89 -1.17 8.00
N LYS A 8 8.14 -2.26 7.77
CA LYS A 8 8.71 -3.60 7.65
C LYS A 8 9.50 -3.77 6.35
N PHE A 9 9.02 -3.21 5.24
CA PHE A 9 9.79 -3.18 3.99
C PHE A 9 11.06 -2.34 4.14
N GLN A 10 10.99 -1.21 4.85
CA GLN A 10 12.14 -0.37 5.12
C GLN A 10 13.23 -1.12 5.92
N GLN A 11 12.84 -1.94 6.90
CA GLN A 11 13.76 -2.76 7.69
C GLN A 11 14.47 -3.88 6.91
N LEU A 12 14.01 -4.21 5.69
CA LEU A 12 14.70 -5.20 4.86
C LEU A 12 15.95 -4.63 4.18
N ALA A 13 16.07 -3.30 4.08
CA ALA A 13 17.16 -2.66 3.38
C ALA A 13 18.42 -2.54 4.24
N ASP A 14 19.58 -2.58 3.58
CA ASP A 14 20.87 -2.33 4.22
C ASP A 14 21.02 -0.84 4.56
N ILE A 15 20.38 0.02 3.75
CA ILE A 15 20.33 1.46 3.94
C ILE A 15 19.01 2.05 3.43
N SER A 16 18.44 2.95 4.22
CA SER A 16 17.32 3.81 3.86
C SER A 16 17.83 5.20 3.50
N ILE A 17 17.27 5.81 2.46
CA ILE A 17 17.65 7.14 2.00
C ILE A 17 16.48 8.11 2.12
N LEU A 18 16.77 9.30 2.65
CA LEU A 18 15.85 10.43 2.79
C LEU A 18 16.51 11.74 2.36
N ILE A 19 15.69 12.78 2.17
CA ILE A 19 16.14 14.16 1.99
C ILE A 19 15.47 15.03 3.05
N ASP A 20 16.28 15.82 3.76
CA ASP A 20 15.82 16.89 4.62
C ASP A 20 15.83 18.21 3.84
N ASN A 21 14.65 18.67 3.48
CA ASN A 21 14.44 20.01 2.93
C ASN A 21 13.69 20.80 4.00
N GLU A 22 14.10 22.04 4.26
CA GLU A 22 13.55 22.90 5.34
C GLU A 22 12.01 23.08 5.27
N ASP A 23 11.39 22.84 4.11
CA ASP A 23 9.93 22.90 3.88
C ASP A 23 9.16 21.62 4.25
N ASN A 24 9.82 20.55 4.70
CA ASN A 24 9.15 19.28 4.98
C ASN A 24 8.56 19.26 6.40
N TYR A 25 7.26 19.59 6.51
CA TYR A 25 6.37 19.20 7.64
C TYR A 25 6.53 17.71 8.04
N ARG A 26 6.96 16.87 7.08
CA ARG A 26 7.26 15.45 7.25
C ARG A 26 8.51 15.16 8.09
N SER A 27 9.42 16.11 8.34
CA SER A 27 10.68 15.85 9.06
C SER A 27 10.43 15.36 10.49
N GLY A 28 9.56 16.02 11.27
CA GLY A 28 9.24 15.61 12.65
C GLY A 28 8.47 14.27 12.74
N ILE A 29 7.57 14.02 11.78
CA ILE A 29 6.77 12.78 11.70
C ILE A 29 7.67 11.61 11.30
N ILE A 30 8.45 11.76 10.22
CA ILE A 30 9.43 10.75 9.79
C ILE A 30 10.51 10.55 10.85
N GLN A 31 11.00 11.59 11.53
CA GLN A 31 11.93 11.42 12.65
C GLN A 31 11.33 10.57 13.78
N ASN A 32 10.03 10.72 14.09
CA ASN A 32 9.35 9.87 15.07
C ASN A 32 9.13 8.43 14.57
N GLN A 33 8.88 8.23 13.28
CA GLN A 33 8.90 6.91 12.64
C GLN A 33 10.27 6.24 12.81
N LEU A 34 11.34 6.98 12.51
CA LEU A 34 12.72 6.49 12.52
C LEU A 34 13.22 6.13 13.92
N LYS A 35 12.75 6.81 14.99
CA LYS A 35 13.05 6.41 16.38
C LYS A 35 12.64 4.97 16.71
N ASN A 36 11.65 4.44 15.99
CA ASN A 36 11.07 3.11 16.23
C ASN A 36 11.51 2.06 15.22
N ILE A 37 12.40 2.40 14.26
CA ILE A 37 12.87 1.50 13.21
C ILE A 37 14.38 1.38 13.33
N ASN A 38 14.86 0.16 13.61
CA ASN A 38 16.27 -0.16 13.56
C ASN A 38 16.74 -0.31 12.09
N THR A 39 16.91 0.81 11.39
CA THR A 39 17.44 0.86 10.03
C THR A 39 18.68 1.76 9.99
N ASN A 40 19.68 1.38 9.20
CA ASN A 40 20.69 2.33 8.76
C ASN A 40 20.01 3.37 7.88
N LEU A 41 20.07 4.63 8.29
CA LEU A 41 19.45 5.74 7.59
C LEU A 41 20.51 6.74 7.16
N HIS A 42 20.40 7.20 5.92
CA HIS A 42 21.13 8.36 5.46
C HIS A 42 20.17 9.46 5.02
N ILE A 43 20.37 10.65 5.57
CA ILE A 43 19.56 11.84 5.27
C ILE A 43 20.45 12.81 4.48
N PHE A 44 20.07 13.09 3.24
CA PHE A 44 20.71 14.11 2.43
C PHE A 44 20.12 15.49 2.76
N ASN A 45 20.98 16.49 2.92
CA ASN A 45 20.62 17.88 3.15
C ASN A 45 21.58 18.79 2.34
N ASN A 46 21.45 20.10 2.49
CA ASN A 46 22.30 21.05 1.76
C ASN A 46 23.80 20.90 2.03
N ASP A 47 24.18 20.43 3.22
CA ASP A 47 25.57 20.32 3.65
C ASP A 47 26.26 19.06 3.10
N ASN A 48 25.51 17.98 2.90
CA ASN A 48 26.07 16.67 2.52
C ASN A 48 25.61 16.15 1.14
N LYS A 49 24.80 16.88 0.39
CA LYS A 49 24.26 16.46 -0.93
C LYS A 49 25.31 16.05 -1.98
N ASN A 50 26.56 16.49 -1.84
CA ASN A 50 27.64 16.20 -2.78
C ASN A 50 28.50 14.99 -2.37
N TYR A 51 28.27 14.41 -1.20
CA TYR A 51 29.06 13.28 -0.70
C TYR A 51 28.19 12.03 -0.58
N ILE A 52 28.53 10.99 -1.35
CA ILE A 52 27.90 9.67 -1.23
C ILE A 52 28.80 8.78 -0.37
N PRO A 53 28.38 8.36 0.85
CA PRO A 53 29.17 7.47 1.70
C PRO A 53 29.25 6.05 1.12
N ASP A 54 30.30 5.32 1.51
CA ASP A 54 30.52 3.94 1.05
C ASP A 54 29.41 2.97 1.47
N SER A 55 28.75 3.23 2.60
CA SER A 55 27.55 2.48 3.02
C SER A 55 26.42 2.53 1.98
N ILE A 56 26.30 3.61 1.21
CA ILE A 56 25.37 3.69 0.07
C ILE A 56 25.99 3.07 -1.18
N LYS A 57 27.24 3.40 -1.50
CA LYS A 57 27.90 2.94 -2.74
C LYS A 57 27.92 1.42 -2.86
N TYR A 58 28.06 0.70 -1.74
CA TYR A 58 28.20 -0.75 -1.70
C TYR A 58 26.98 -1.48 -1.11
N ALA A 59 25.86 -0.78 -0.88
CA ALA A 59 24.63 -1.41 -0.40
C ALA A 59 24.09 -2.43 -1.43
N LYS A 60 23.50 -3.51 -0.94
CA LYS A 60 22.85 -4.54 -1.77
C LYS A 60 21.34 -4.40 -1.77
N LYS A 61 20.76 -3.80 -0.73
CA LYS A 61 19.34 -3.45 -0.64
C LYS A 61 19.21 -2.00 -0.21
N ILE A 62 18.58 -1.18 -1.06
CA ILE A 62 18.42 0.24 -0.82
C ILE A 62 16.93 0.55 -0.74
N PHE A 63 16.51 1.18 0.35
CA PHE A 63 15.14 1.69 0.51
C PHE A 63 15.10 3.19 0.22
N VAL A 64 14.13 3.62 -0.57
CA VAL A 64 13.94 5.00 -0.99
C VAL A 64 12.46 5.37 -0.88
N TYR A 65 12.13 6.48 -0.22
CA TYR A 65 10.76 6.99 -0.25
C TYR A 65 10.37 7.36 -1.68
N THR A 66 9.16 7.03 -2.13
CA THR A 66 8.74 7.30 -3.52
C THR A 66 8.87 8.79 -3.89
N ASP A 67 8.67 9.70 -2.93
CA ASP A 67 8.81 11.16 -3.10
C ASP A 67 10.18 11.61 -3.60
N ILE A 68 11.23 10.84 -3.33
CA ILE A 68 12.61 11.23 -3.65
C ILE A 68 13.25 10.37 -4.74
N LEU A 69 12.48 9.52 -5.43
CA LEU A 69 13.00 8.64 -6.49
C LEU A 69 13.75 9.41 -7.58
N ASN A 70 13.23 10.55 -8.02
CA ASN A 70 13.90 11.37 -9.02
C ASN A 70 15.27 11.87 -8.54
N PHE A 71 15.41 12.24 -7.26
CA PHE A 71 16.71 12.60 -6.69
C PHE A 71 17.63 11.38 -6.62
N PHE A 72 17.13 10.24 -6.14
CA PHE A 72 17.91 9.01 -6.06
C PHE A 72 18.48 8.59 -7.42
N PHE A 73 17.64 8.51 -8.45
CA PHE A 73 18.07 8.07 -9.78
C PHE A 73 19.05 9.05 -10.45
N LYS A 74 18.91 10.36 -10.21
CA LYS A 74 19.80 11.36 -10.81
C LYS A 74 21.11 11.53 -10.06
N ASN A 75 21.08 11.52 -8.74
CA ASN A 75 22.22 11.96 -7.91
C ASN A 75 22.88 10.83 -7.13
N ILE A 76 22.25 9.66 -6.97
CA ILE A 76 22.79 8.56 -6.16
C ILE A 76 23.11 7.33 -7.01
N LEU A 77 22.16 6.89 -7.85
CA LEU A 77 22.35 5.72 -8.73
C LEU A 77 23.68 5.72 -9.51
N PRO A 78 24.16 6.85 -10.08
CA PRO A 78 25.43 6.87 -10.80
C PRO A 78 26.63 6.42 -9.97
N PHE A 79 26.61 6.66 -8.65
CA PHE A 79 27.73 6.40 -7.74
C PHE A 79 27.70 5.03 -7.08
N ILE A 80 26.59 4.29 -7.17
CA ILE A 80 26.48 2.91 -6.67
C ILE A 80 27.47 2.01 -7.42
N GLN A 81 28.24 1.21 -6.70
CA GLN A 81 29.30 0.34 -7.22
C GLN A 81 28.91 -1.15 -7.23
N THR A 82 27.79 -1.50 -6.62
CA THR A 82 27.28 -2.87 -6.51
C THR A 82 25.99 -3.06 -7.30
N LYS A 83 25.69 -4.32 -7.66
CA LYS A 83 24.33 -4.70 -8.00
C LYS A 83 23.47 -4.70 -6.75
N PHE A 84 22.24 -4.22 -6.84
CA PHE A 84 21.37 -4.02 -5.70
C PHE A 84 19.90 -4.22 -6.04
N ILE A 85 19.12 -4.46 -4.99
CA ILE A 85 17.66 -4.41 -5.00
C ILE A 85 17.22 -3.03 -4.52
N LEU A 86 16.32 -2.40 -5.28
CA LEU A 86 15.65 -1.16 -4.88
C LEU A 86 14.30 -1.47 -4.24
N ILE A 87 13.97 -0.82 -3.14
CA ILE A 87 12.64 -0.86 -2.52
C ILE A 87 12.12 0.56 -2.41
N SER A 88 10.93 0.84 -2.94
CA SER A 88 10.28 2.15 -2.77
C SER A 88 8.85 2.06 -2.24
N HIS A 89 8.60 2.79 -1.16
CA HIS A 89 7.35 2.76 -0.40
C HIS A 89 7.20 4.06 0.41
N ASN A 90 6.26 4.10 1.34
CA ASN A 90 6.09 5.13 2.37
C ASN A 90 5.77 6.51 1.80
N SER A 91 4.98 6.54 0.74
CA SER A 91 4.58 7.78 0.07
C SER A 91 3.15 7.67 -0.44
N ASP A 92 2.50 8.82 -0.56
CA ASP A 92 1.23 8.92 -1.29
C ASP A 92 1.45 8.90 -2.82
N LEU A 93 2.69 8.95 -3.31
CA LEU A 93 2.98 8.94 -4.74
C LEU A 93 3.03 7.51 -5.33
N GLY A 94 2.98 7.43 -6.65
CA GLY A 94 3.16 6.19 -7.40
C GLY A 94 4.39 6.20 -8.30
N VAL A 95 4.76 5.01 -8.76
CA VAL A 95 5.89 4.80 -9.67
C VAL A 95 5.37 4.80 -11.11
N SER A 96 5.53 5.93 -11.78
CA SER A 96 5.08 6.17 -13.16
C SER A 96 6.10 5.66 -14.21
N SER A 97 5.67 5.49 -15.45
CA SER A 97 6.51 5.02 -16.57
C SER A 97 7.70 5.94 -16.89
N GLU A 98 7.73 7.17 -16.37
CA GLU A 98 8.90 8.07 -16.53
C GLU A 98 10.20 7.47 -15.94
N TYR A 99 10.06 6.55 -14.99
CA TYR A 99 11.18 5.87 -14.34
C TYR A 99 11.64 4.61 -15.08
N GLU A 100 10.90 4.13 -16.07
CA GLU A 100 11.17 2.86 -16.78
C GLU A 100 12.60 2.83 -17.34
N ARG A 101 13.07 3.95 -17.91
CA ARG A 101 14.43 4.08 -18.45
C ARG A 101 15.55 3.73 -17.46
N PHE A 102 15.33 3.87 -16.16
CA PHE A 102 16.34 3.56 -15.15
C PHE A 102 16.49 2.05 -14.91
N LEU A 103 15.47 1.26 -15.23
CA LEU A 103 15.51 -0.21 -15.11
C LEU A 103 16.43 -0.87 -16.16
N ASN A 104 16.85 -0.13 -17.19
CA ASN A 104 17.91 -0.55 -18.11
C ASN A 104 19.29 -0.63 -17.44
N SER A 105 19.47 -0.05 -16.25
CA SER A 105 20.71 -0.21 -15.48
C SER A 105 20.93 -1.67 -15.09
N ASP A 106 22.14 -2.18 -15.35
CA ASP A 106 22.61 -3.50 -14.95
C ASP A 106 22.85 -3.63 -13.44
N LYS A 107 22.92 -2.49 -12.73
CA LYS A 107 23.05 -2.42 -11.27
C LYS A 107 21.74 -2.78 -10.56
N ILE A 108 20.59 -2.49 -11.15
CA ILE A 108 19.30 -2.81 -10.53
C ILE A 108 18.93 -4.26 -10.86
N ILE A 109 18.95 -5.13 -9.85
CA ILE A 109 18.56 -6.54 -9.97
C ILE A 109 17.03 -6.64 -10.05
N LYS A 110 16.36 -6.08 -9.04
CA LYS A 110 14.90 -5.95 -8.92
C LYS A 110 14.57 -4.64 -8.23
N TRP A 111 13.41 -4.09 -8.55
CA TRP A 111 12.82 -2.92 -7.91
C TRP A 111 11.43 -3.31 -7.39
N TYR A 112 11.29 -3.40 -6.08
CA TYR A 112 10.01 -3.60 -5.42
C TYR A 112 9.38 -2.25 -5.11
N CYS A 113 8.18 -1.99 -5.60
CA CYS A 113 7.54 -0.70 -5.36
C CYS A 113 6.04 -0.76 -5.07
N GLN A 114 5.63 0.14 -4.19
CA GLN A 114 4.24 0.51 -4.00
C GLN A 114 3.72 1.30 -5.21
N ASN A 115 2.43 1.15 -5.55
CA ASN A 115 1.74 1.96 -6.56
C ASN A 115 2.42 1.94 -7.95
N ALA A 116 2.82 0.75 -8.41
CA ALA A 116 3.43 0.56 -9.73
C ALA A 116 2.42 0.78 -10.87
N ALA A 117 2.69 1.72 -11.77
CA ALA A 117 1.79 2.10 -12.87
C ALA A 117 2.15 1.49 -14.24
N PHE A 118 3.22 0.72 -14.33
CA PHE A 118 3.67 0.07 -15.56
C PHE A 118 4.28 -1.29 -15.26
N ASN A 119 4.45 -2.10 -16.31
CA ASN A 119 5.04 -3.43 -16.21
C ASN A 119 6.47 -3.42 -16.73
N HIS A 120 7.37 -4.05 -15.98
CA HIS A 120 8.75 -4.28 -16.40
C HIS A 120 9.27 -5.52 -15.66
N GLU A 121 10.12 -6.34 -16.30
CA GLU A 121 10.62 -7.60 -15.71
C GLU A 121 11.35 -7.43 -14.37
N LYS A 122 11.99 -6.27 -14.17
CA LYS A 122 12.66 -5.88 -12.94
C LYS A 122 11.74 -5.17 -11.94
N LEU A 123 10.57 -4.68 -12.34
CA LEU A 123 9.65 -3.95 -11.46
C LEU A 123 8.61 -4.90 -10.87
N ILE A 124 8.61 -5.05 -9.55
CA ILE A 124 7.72 -5.94 -8.83
C ILE A 124 6.80 -5.11 -7.91
N PRO A 125 5.50 -5.02 -8.21
CA PRO A 125 4.55 -4.33 -7.35
C PRO A 125 4.47 -5.00 -5.98
N ILE A 126 4.58 -4.23 -4.90
CA ILE A 126 4.40 -4.69 -3.52
C ILE A 126 3.21 -3.98 -2.85
N PRO A 127 2.52 -4.66 -1.92
CA PRO A 127 1.40 -4.08 -1.17
C PRO A 127 1.74 -2.82 -0.37
N ILE A 128 0.80 -1.86 -0.31
CA ILE A 128 0.85 -0.75 0.67
C ILE A 128 0.70 -1.23 2.12
N GLY A 129 -0.06 -2.30 2.35
CA GLY A 129 -0.36 -2.82 3.69
C GLY A 129 -1.22 -1.88 4.54
N ILE A 130 -1.15 -2.01 5.86
CA ILE A 130 -1.67 -1.00 6.81
C ILE A 130 -0.67 0.16 6.94
N ALA A 131 -1.06 1.23 7.62
CA ALA A 131 -0.15 2.35 7.83
C ALA A 131 1.03 2.00 8.74
N ASN A 132 2.04 2.86 8.71
CA ASN A 132 3.21 2.78 9.58
C ASN A 132 2.85 3.07 11.04
N LYS A 133 3.66 2.57 11.98
CA LYS A 133 3.34 2.55 13.43
C LYS A 133 3.18 3.93 14.07
N GLN A 134 3.69 4.97 13.40
CA GLN A 134 3.52 6.36 13.81
C GLN A 134 2.07 6.86 13.70
N TRP A 135 1.22 6.18 12.93
CA TRP A 135 -0.18 6.52 12.73
C TRP A 135 -1.08 5.58 13.51
N GLU A 136 -2.23 6.09 13.98
CA GLU A 136 -3.23 5.30 14.71
C GLU A 136 -3.65 4.05 13.92
N HIS A 137 -3.81 4.20 12.60
CA HIS A 137 -4.19 3.15 11.68
C HIS A 137 -3.04 2.20 11.26
N GLY A 138 -1.89 2.32 11.91
CA GLY A 138 -0.79 1.36 11.87
C GLY A 138 -0.71 0.44 13.10
N ASN A 139 -1.70 0.52 14.01
CA ASN A 139 -1.71 -0.32 15.21
C ASN A 139 -2.17 -1.76 14.90
N GLU A 140 -1.20 -2.65 14.69
CA GLU A 140 -1.39 -4.06 14.38
C GLU A 140 -2.25 -4.83 15.40
N GLU A 141 -2.18 -4.48 16.69
CA GLU A 141 -2.88 -5.19 17.75
C GLU A 141 -4.40 -5.04 17.65
N ILE A 142 -4.88 -3.90 17.12
CA ILE A 142 -6.31 -3.68 16.88
C ILE A 142 -6.83 -4.69 15.85
N PHE A 143 -6.08 -4.95 14.78
CA PHE A 143 -6.50 -5.94 13.78
C PHE A 143 -6.45 -7.37 14.33
N LYS A 144 -5.35 -7.74 15.00
CA LYS A 144 -5.19 -9.08 15.60
C LYS A 144 -6.32 -9.42 16.56
N LYS A 145 -6.73 -8.46 17.40
CA LYS A 145 -7.83 -8.63 18.36
C LYS A 145 -9.18 -8.89 17.69
N ASN A 146 -9.41 -8.34 16.50
CA ASN A 146 -10.70 -8.42 15.80
C ASN A 146 -10.69 -9.42 14.61
N TYR A 147 -9.62 -10.18 14.40
CA TYR A 147 -9.50 -11.11 13.27
C TYR A 147 -10.54 -12.24 13.28
N ASN A 148 -10.78 -12.84 14.45
CA ASN A 148 -11.71 -13.96 14.64
C ASN A 148 -13.12 -13.51 15.04
N ASP A 149 -13.43 -12.23 14.86
CA ASP A 149 -14.75 -11.73 15.19
C ASP A 149 -15.82 -12.43 14.37
N PHE A 150 -16.88 -12.86 15.05
CA PHE A 150 -18.06 -13.42 14.39
C PHE A 150 -18.65 -12.39 13.43
N LYS A 151 -18.90 -12.82 12.19
CA LYS A 151 -19.57 -12.04 11.15
C LYS A 151 -21.07 -12.14 11.34
N ASP A 152 -21.67 -11.12 11.96
CA ASP A 152 -23.12 -11.05 12.17
C ASP A 152 -23.85 -10.25 11.08
N LYS A 153 -23.11 -9.59 10.17
CA LYS A 153 -23.68 -8.77 9.09
C LYS A 153 -23.29 -9.27 7.70
N ASN A 154 -24.26 -9.85 6.99
CA ASN A 154 -24.15 -10.18 5.56
C ASN A 154 -24.33 -8.93 4.67
N LYS A 155 -23.53 -7.89 4.92
CA LYS A 155 -23.61 -6.57 4.27
C LYS A 155 -22.23 -6.00 4.00
N ALA A 156 -22.18 -4.91 3.22
CA ALA A 156 -21.01 -4.09 2.98
C ALA A 156 -20.92 -2.91 3.95
N PHE A 157 -19.85 -2.89 4.73
CA PHE A 157 -19.48 -1.73 5.55
C PHE A 157 -18.89 -0.62 4.67
N GLY A 158 -19.45 0.59 4.76
CA GLY A 158 -18.93 1.77 4.08
C GLY A 158 -18.54 2.87 5.06
N CYS A 159 -17.25 3.22 5.11
CA CYS A 159 -16.76 4.37 5.88
C CYS A 159 -15.55 4.98 5.17
N PHE A 160 -15.78 6.06 4.42
CA PHE A 160 -14.76 6.76 3.64
C PHE A 160 -15.13 8.23 3.46
N ASN A 161 -14.11 9.07 3.24
CA ASN A 161 -14.31 10.49 2.98
C ASN A 161 -14.73 10.72 1.52
N ILE A 162 -15.88 11.35 1.30
CA ILE A 162 -16.41 11.68 -0.02
C ILE A 162 -15.68 12.86 -0.69
N THR A 163 -14.87 13.65 0.03
CA THR A 163 -14.19 14.81 -0.58
C THR A 163 -12.98 14.43 -1.44
N THR A 164 -12.38 13.26 -1.22
CA THR A 164 -11.28 12.71 -2.04
C THR A 164 -11.86 11.90 -3.20
N ASN A 165 -11.43 12.17 -4.44
CA ASN A 165 -12.06 11.60 -5.65
C ASN A 165 -13.59 11.71 -5.59
N SER A 166 -14.05 12.95 -5.43
CA SER A 166 -15.42 13.26 -5.03
C SER A 166 -16.46 12.75 -5.99
N SER A 167 -16.27 12.93 -7.31
CA SER A 167 -17.21 12.43 -8.31
C SER A 167 -17.48 10.93 -8.15
N PHE A 168 -16.43 10.12 -8.01
CA PHE A 168 -16.59 8.68 -7.88
C PHE A 168 -17.14 8.26 -6.51
N ARG A 169 -16.60 8.82 -5.42
CA ARG A 169 -17.02 8.45 -4.06
C ARG A 169 -18.43 8.91 -3.72
N THR A 170 -18.88 10.05 -4.25
CA THR A 170 -20.28 10.49 -4.12
C THR A 170 -21.23 9.51 -4.81
N ARG A 171 -20.89 9.04 -6.02
CA ARG A 171 -21.69 8.03 -6.73
C ARG A 171 -21.83 6.73 -5.92
N ILE A 172 -20.75 6.23 -5.31
CA ILE A 172 -20.81 5.05 -4.43
C ILE A 172 -21.72 5.32 -3.23
N TRP A 173 -21.55 6.49 -2.60
CA TRP A 173 -22.33 6.88 -1.43
C TRP A 173 -23.84 6.94 -1.73
N GLU A 174 -24.24 7.55 -2.84
CA GLU A 174 -25.64 7.66 -3.26
C GLU A 174 -26.29 6.30 -3.48
N ILE A 175 -25.63 5.39 -4.21
CA ILE A 175 -26.14 4.02 -4.45
C ILE A 175 -26.29 3.28 -3.12
N CYS A 176 -25.25 3.28 -2.29
CA CYS A 176 -25.28 2.56 -1.02
C CYS A 176 -26.27 3.13 -0.01
N SER A 177 -26.56 4.44 -0.04
CA SER A 177 -27.55 5.07 0.84
C SER A 177 -28.99 4.58 0.57
N GLN A 178 -29.23 4.04 -0.62
CA GLN A 178 -30.53 3.50 -1.04
C GLN A 178 -30.55 1.96 -1.03
N SER A 179 -29.40 1.31 -0.83
CA SER A 179 -29.24 -0.13 -0.90
C SER A 179 -29.41 -0.81 0.46
N LYS A 180 -30.05 -1.99 0.48
CA LYS A 180 -30.09 -2.85 1.67
C LYS A 180 -28.76 -3.57 1.92
N ILE A 181 -27.86 -3.57 0.93
CA ILE A 181 -26.59 -4.28 0.93
C ILE A 181 -25.53 -3.50 1.70
N CYS A 182 -25.60 -2.16 1.72
CA CYS A 182 -24.59 -1.33 2.38
C CYS A 182 -25.11 -0.77 3.71
N ASP A 183 -24.24 -0.68 4.71
CA ASP A 183 -24.43 0.18 5.88
C ASP A 183 -23.35 1.28 5.82
N MET A 184 -23.78 2.54 5.64
CA MET A 184 -22.89 3.69 5.49
C MET A 184 -22.67 4.42 6.82
N TYR A 185 -21.41 4.72 7.10
CA TYR A 185 -20.94 5.42 8.29
C TYR A 185 -20.15 6.66 7.88
N SER A 186 -20.32 7.71 8.67
CA SER A 186 -19.47 8.89 8.63
C SER A 186 -18.14 8.62 9.37
N LYS A 187 -17.39 9.66 9.72
CA LYS A 187 -16.10 9.54 10.39
C LYS A 187 -16.23 8.81 11.73
N LEU A 188 -15.46 7.72 11.88
CA LEU A 188 -15.28 6.96 13.13
C LEU A 188 -13.85 7.13 13.64
N ASP A 189 -13.64 6.99 14.94
CA ASP A 189 -12.29 6.74 15.47
C ASP A 189 -11.79 5.38 15.00
N PHE A 190 -10.47 5.19 14.95
CA PHE A 190 -9.89 4.03 14.28
C PHE A 190 -10.23 2.71 14.98
N GLN A 191 -10.22 2.67 16.32
CA GLN A 191 -10.55 1.46 17.05
C GLN A 191 -12.01 1.03 16.84
N THR A 192 -12.95 1.98 16.89
CA THR A 192 -14.36 1.75 16.57
C THR A 192 -14.54 1.35 15.11
N PHE A 193 -13.84 2.01 14.19
CA PHE A 193 -13.84 1.67 12.77
C PHE A 193 -13.49 0.19 12.54
N VAL A 194 -12.36 -0.29 13.09
CA VAL A 194 -11.93 -1.68 12.90
C VAL A 194 -12.90 -2.66 13.56
N LYS A 195 -13.38 -2.35 14.77
CA LYS A 195 -14.33 -3.20 15.51
C LYS A 195 -15.70 -3.31 14.81
N ILE A 196 -16.19 -2.24 14.19
CA ILE A 196 -17.43 -2.29 13.43
C ILE A 196 -17.19 -3.06 12.13
N MET A 197 -16.14 -2.72 11.38
CA MET A 197 -15.76 -3.37 10.12
C MET A 197 -15.57 -4.89 10.28
N SER A 198 -15.01 -5.36 11.40
CA SER A 198 -14.80 -6.78 11.67
C SER A 198 -16.09 -7.60 11.76
N LYS A 199 -17.25 -6.96 11.92
CA LYS A 199 -18.57 -7.62 11.97
C LYS A 199 -19.20 -7.86 10.61
N TYR A 200 -18.73 -7.18 9.58
CA TYR A 200 -19.29 -7.26 8.23
C TYR A 200 -18.60 -8.31 7.37
N LYS A 201 -19.38 -8.90 6.46
CA LYS A 201 -18.89 -9.79 5.40
C LYS A 201 -18.08 -9.02 4.36
N TYR A 202 -18.53 -7.83 3.98
CA TYR A 202 -17.89 -7.02 2.93
C TYR A 202 -17.45 -5.64 3.45
N THR A 203 -16.47 -5.04 2.80
CA THR A 203 -16.07 -3.64 3.04
C THR A 203 -15.83 -2.90 1.74
N LEU A 204 -16.43 -1.70 1.63
CA LEU A 204 -16.27 -0.83 0.47
C LEU A 204 -14.90 -0.15 0.52
N CYS A 205 -14.10 -0.37 -0.52
CA CYS A 205 -12.73 0.14 -0.63
C CYS A 205 -12.51 1.02 -1.87
N PRO A 206 -13.36 2.06 -2.12
CA PRO A 206 -13.18 2.93 -3.28
C PRO A 206 -11.85 3.69 -3.20
N ILE A 207 -11.19 3.85 -4.34
CA ILE A 207 -9.93 4.60 -4.42
C ILE A 207 -10.09 6.01 -3.85
N GLY A 208 -9.09 6.44 -3.08
CA GLY A 208 -9.01 7.78 -2.49
C GLY A 208 -8.44 8.76 -3.48
N ASN A 209 -7.15 9.02 -3.37
CA ASN A 209 -6.46 9.84 -4.35
C ASN A 209 -5.89 8.91 -5.44
N PRO A 210 -6.30 9.06 -6.71
CA PRO A 210 -5.66 8.33 -7.79
C PRO A 210 -4.21 8.82 -7.92
N VAL A 211 -3.27 7.88 -7.95
CA VAL A 211 -1.83 8.18 -8.08
C VAL A 211 -1.30 7.43 -9.28
N ALA A 212 -0.39 8.07 -10.02
CA ALA A 212 0.26 7.52 -11.21
C ALA A 212 -0.71 6.73 -12.13
N GLY A 213 -1.71 7.40 -12.72
CA GLY A 213 -2.65 6.75 -13.64
C GLY A 213 -3.67 5.81 -12.97
N SER A 214 -3.97 6.00 -11.68
CA SER A 214 -4.87 5.14 -10.86
C SER A 214 -4.26 3.80 -10.45
N ALA A 215 -2.94 3.73 -10.37
CA ALA A 215 -2.21 2.63 -9.73
C ALA A 215 -2.27 2.66 -8.18
N GLY A 216 -3.10 3.54 -7.61
CA GLY A 216 -3.19 3.78 -6.17
C GLY A 216 -3.73 2.59 -5.41
N ASP A 217 -2.86 2.02 -4.58
CA ASP A 217 -3.20 1.05 -3.56
C ASP A 217 -3.93 1.74 -2.38
N ASN A 218 -4.64 0.95 -1.58
CA ASN A 218 -5.55 1.42 -0.55
C ASN A 218 -5.35 0.61 0.73
N HIS A 219 -4.92 1.29 1.80
CA HIS A 219 -4.79 0.67 3.14
C HIS A 219 -6.03 -0.13 3.53
N LYS A 220 -7.23 0.39 3.22
CA LYS A 220 -8.52 -0.24 3.58
C LYS A 220 -8.69 -1.65 3.08
N VAL A 221 -8.09 -1.99 1.93
CA VAL A 221 -8.13 -3.33 1.38
C VAL A 221 -7.45 -4.30 2.35
N TYR A 222 -6.26 -3.95 2.85
CA TYR A 222 -5.52 -4.78 3.80
C TYR A 222 -6.17 -4.77 5.18
N GLU A 223 -6.60 -3.60 5.66
CA GLU A 223 -7.34 -3.47 6.93
C GLU A 223 -8.53 -4.42 6.99
N SER A 224 -9.31 -4.48 5.89
CA SER A 224 -10.48 -5.36 5.76
C SER A 224 -10.07 -6.84 5.74
N LEU A 225 -9.05 -7.19 4.94
CA LEU A 225 -8.52 -8.56 4.87
C LEU A 225 -7.98 -9.05 6.22
N TYR A 226 -7.36 -8.17 7.00
CA TYR A 226 -6.85 -8.44 8.35
C TYR A 226 -7.92 -8.55 9.42
N VAL A 227 -9.19 -8.31 9.10
CA VAL A 227 -10.34 -8.66 9.96
C VAL A 227 -11.33 -9.59 9.26
N ASN A 228 -10.89 -10.29 8.22
CA ASN A 228 -11.71 -11.21 7.43
C ASN A 228 -12.98 -10.58 6.83
N SER A 229 -12.97 -9.27 6.57
CA SER A 229 -14.00 -8.61 5.77
C SER A 229 -13.53 -8.53 4.32
N ILE A 230 -14.35 -8.99 3.38
CA ILE A 230 -13.99 -9.10 1.96
C ILE A 230 -14.03 -7.70 1.32
N PRO A 231 -12.89 -7.18 0.82
CA PRO A 231 -12.86 -5.89 0.16
C PRO A 231 -13.61 -5.91 -1.17
N ILE A 232 -14.37 -4.84 -1.43
CA ILE A 232 -14.95 -4.52 -2.73
C ILE A 232 -14.21 -3.31 -3.28
N VAL A 233 -13.47 -3.50 -4.37
CA VAL A 233 -12.78 -2.45 -5.12
C VAL A 233 -13.43 -2.28 -6.49
N PHE A 234 -13.15 -1.17 -7.18
CA PHE A 234 -13.91 -0.79 -8.38
C PHE A 234 -13.03 -0.63 -9.63
N GLU A 235 -13.67 -0.50 -10.79
CA GLU A 235 -13.00 -0.41 -12.10
C GLU A 235 -11.85 0.61 -12.16
N ASN A 236 -11.96 1.75 -11.49
CA ASN A 236 -10.89 2.75 -11.43
C ASN A 236 -9.67 2.33 -10.59
N GLN A 237 -9.65 1.11 -10.08
CA GLN A 237 -8.52 0.45 -9.41
C GLN A 237 -7.97 -0.71 -10.24
N LYS A 238 -8.30 -0.80 -11.54
CA LYS A 238 -7.92 -1.92 -12.40
C LYS A 238 -6.41 -2.19 -12.42
N ILE A 239 -5.58 -1.14 -12.45
CA ILE A 239 -4.10 -1.31 -12.47
C ILE A 239 -3.62 -2.01 -11.19
N ILE A 240 -3.99 -1.52 -10.02
CA ILE A 240 -3.60 -2.16 -8.76
C ILE A 240 -4.25 -3.53 -8.58
N TYR A 241 -5.46 -3.72 -9.12
CA TYR A 241 -6.12 -5.02 -9.14
C TYR A 241 -5.31 -6.04 -9.94
N ASP A 242 -4.92 -5.69 -11.17
CA ASP A 242 -4.17 -6.57 -12.05
C ASP A 242 -2.78 -6.90 -11.50
N ASN A 243 -2.18 -5.97 -10.74
CA ASN A 243 -0.87 -6.15 -10.13
C ASN A 243 -0.91 -7.00 -8.85
N ILE A 244 -1.86 -6.73 -7.95
CA ILE A 244 -1.87 -7.29 -6.59
C ILE A 244 -3.20 -7.97 -6.27
N TYR A 245 -4.32 -7.25 -6.34
CA TYR A 245 -5.57 -7.72 -5.73
C TYR A 245 -6.19 -8.93 -6.43
N LYS A 246 -5.93 -9.16 -7.72
CA LYS A 246 -6.45 -10.34 -8.43
C LYS A 246 -6.01 -11.66 -7.79
N TYR A 247 -4.91 -11.65 -7.03
CA TYR A 247 -4.39 -12.82 -6.30
C TYR A 247 -4.91 -12.93 -4.87
N LEU A 248 -5.74 -11.99 -4.42
CA LEU A 248 -6.27 -11.90 -3.06
C LEU A 248 -7.80 -12.12 -3.08
N PRO A 249 -8.42 -12.47 -1.93
CA PRO A 249 -9.88 -12.55 -1.82
C PRO A 249 -10.49 -11.14 -1.79
N VAL A 250 -10.51 -10.51 -2.97
CA VAL A 250 -10.99 -9.15 -3.25
C VAL A 250 -11.97 -9.22 -4.42
N ILE A 251 -13.16 -8.64 -4.24
CA ILE A 251 -14.16 -8.48 -5.29
C ILE A 251 -13.80 -7.27 -6.15
N PHE A 252 -13.77 -7.45 -7.46
CA PHE A 252 -13.58 -6.39 -8.44
C PHE A 252 -14.91 -6.02 -9.10
N ALA A 253 -15.49 -4.92 -8.64
CA ALA A 253 -16.74 -4.38 -9.16
C ALA A 253 -16.46 -3.54 -10.42
N GLN A 254 -16.64 -4.15 -11.60
CA GLN A 254 -16.57 -3.45 -12.90
C GLN A 254 -17.66 -2.38 -13.04
N ASP A 255 -18.81 -2.60 -12.41
CA ASP A 255 -19.91 -1.63 -12.32
C ASP A 255 -20.35 -1.49 -10.86
N VAL A 256 -20.48 -0.25 -10.41
CA VAL A 256 -20.92 0.13 -9.06
C VAL A 256 -22.35 -0.33 -8.77
N ASN A 257 -23.16 -0.60 -9.80
CA ASN A 257 -24.53 -1.09 -9.64
C ASN A 257 -24.61 -2.47 -8.97
N ILE A 258 -23.50 -3.22 -8.89
CA ILE A 258 -23.43 -4.45 -8.08
C ILE A 258 -23.79 -4.21 -6.60
N LEU A 259 -23.61 -2.97 -6.12
CA LEU A 259 -23.95 -2.57 -4.75
C LEU A 259 -25.46 -2.49 -4.50
N SER A 260 -26.28 -2.72 -5.52
CA SER A 260 -27.74 -2.85 -5.43
C SER A 260 -28.24 -4.25 -5.80
N ASP A 261 -27.35 -5.19 -6.09
CA ASP A 261 -27.66 -6.55 -6.55
C ASP A 261 -26.97 -7.59 -5.65
N GLU A 262 -27.71 -8.11 -4.67
CA GLU A 262 -27.18 -9.04 -3.66
C GLU A 262 -26.76 -10.38 -4.28
N ILE A 263 -27.49 -10.84 -5.30
CA ILE A 263 -27.21 -12.10 -5.99
C ILE A 263 -25.88 -11.97 -6.72
N LYS A 264 -25.72 -10.91 -7.52
CA LYS A 264 -24.48 -10.68 -8.27
C LYS A 264 -23.28 -10.45 -7.34
N LEU A 265 -23.48 -9.76 -6.21
CA LEU A 265 -22.42 -9.59 -5.23
C LEU A 265 -21.98 -10.93 -4.62
N GLU A 266 -22.92 -11.81 -4.29
CA GLU A 266 -22.62 -13.16 -3.80
C GLU A 266 -21.92 -14.02 -4.86
N GLU A 267 -22.32 -13.93 -6.12
CA GLU A 267 -21.64 -14.62 -7.23
C GLU A 267 -20.17 -14.20 -7.34
N GLU A 268 -19.88 -12.90 -7.24
CA GLU A 268 -18.50 -12.40 -7.24
C GLU A 268 -17.71 -12.89 -6.01
N PHE A 269 -18.33 -12.95 -4.83
CA PHE A 269 -17.72 -13.53 -3.64
C PHE A 269 -17.35 -15.00 -3.84
N LEU A 270 -18.26 -15.81 -4.40
CA LEU A 270 -18.04 -17.24 -4.62
C LEU A 270 -16.85 -17.50 -5.55
N LYS A 271 -16.55 -16.60 -6.50
CA LYS A 271 -15.38 -16.68 -7.39
C LYS A 271 -14.04 -16.46 -6.66
N ILE A 272 -14.05 -15.74 -5.54
CA ILE A 272 -12.82 -15.31 -4.86
C ILE A 272 -12.59 -15.95 -3.48
N LYS A 273 -13.59 -16.63 -2.92
CA LYS A 273 -13.56 -17.12 -1.52
C LYS A 273 -12.42 -18.10 -1.22
N GLU A 274 -11.98 -18.86 -2.23
CA GLU A 274 -10.90 -19.86 -2.10
C GLU A 274 -9.51 -19.28 -2.41
N LYS A 275 -9.40 -17.97 -2.72
CA LYS A 275 -8.10 -17.35 -3.01
C LYS A 275 -7.22 -17.33 -1.76
N SER A 276 -5.95 -17.64 -1.97
CA SER A 276 -4.93 -17.65 -0.92
C SER A 276 -4.75 -16.27 -0.27
N LYS A 277 -4.45 -16.28 1.02
CA LYS A 277 -4.05 -15.11 1.82
C LYS A 277 -2.54 -14.99 1.99
N GLU A 278 -1.74 -15.81 1.30
CA GLU A 278 -0.28 -15.81 1.44
C GLU A 278 0.34 -14.43 1.15
N LYS A 279 -0.14 -13.74 0.12
CA LYS A 279 0.38 -12.42 -0.30
C LYS A 279 0.01 -11.25 0.63
N ILE A 280 -0.83 -11.47 1.65
CA ILE A 280 -1.07 -10.49 2.73
C ILE A 280 -0.22 -10.78 3.98
N ASP A 281 0.60 -11.84 3.98
CA ASP A 281 1.64 -12.06 4.99
C ASP A 281 2.93 -11.36 4.56
N PHE A 282 3.47 -10.50 5.42
CA PHE A 282 4.76 -9.83 5.17
C PHE A 282 5.90 -10.83 4.96
N ASN A 283 5.86 -12.00 5.62
CA ASN A 283 6.91 -13.00 5.48
C ASN A 283 7.04 -13.55 4.06
N TYR A 284 5.94 -13.62 3.30
CA TYR A 284 5.97 -13.99 1.88
C TYR A 284 6.90 -13.04 1.09
N TRP A 285 6.67 -11.74 1.25
CA TRP A 285 7.46 -10.72 0.55
C TRP A 285 8.90 -10.63 1.05
N LYS A 286 9.12 -10.75 2.37
CA LYS A 286 10.46 -10.82 2.96
C LYS A 286 11.28 -11.95 2.35
N ASN A 287 10.70 -13.13 2.20
CA ASN A 287 11.38 -14.29 1.62
C ASN A 287 11.73 -14.05 0.14
N ILE A 288 10.78 -13.52 -0.65
CA ILE A 288 11.03 -13.19 -2.06
C ILE A 288 12.14 -12.15 -2.22
N ILE A 289 12.10 -11.08 -1.43
CA ILE A 289 13.09 -10.00 -1.51
C ILE A 289 14.48 -10.52 -1.15
N ASN A 290 14.61 -11.32 -0.08
CA ASN A 290 15.91 -11.83 0.35
C ASN A 290 16.47 -12.92 -0.57
N ASN A 291 15.63 -13.69 -1.27
CA ASN A 291 16.08 -14.73 -2.20
C ASN A 291 16.50 -14.20 -3.59
N ASN A 292 16.23 -12.92 -3.89
CA ASN A 292 16.56 -12.30 -5.17
C ASN A 292 17.92 -11.55 -5.17
N LEU A 293 18.72 -11.72 -4.10
CA LEU A 293 20.09 -11.20 -3.98
C LEU A 293 21.14 -12.16 -4.53
#